data_AF-A0A822DH14-F1
#
_entry.id   AF-A0A822DH14-F1
#
_cell.length_a   1.000
_cell.length_b   1.000
_cell.length_c   1.000
_cell.angle_alpha   90.00
_cell.angle_beta   90.00
_cell.angle_gamma   90.00
#
_symmetry.space_group_name_H-M   'P 1'
#
loop_
_entity.id
_entity.type
_entity.pdbx_description
1 polymer ?
#
loop_
_entity_poly.entity_id
_entity_poly.type
_entity_poly.pdbx_seq_one_letter_code
_entity_poly.pdbx_strand_id
1 'polypeptide(L)' 'MAAAVASSEDETQPKSPTISFINSQKGKQLLIANEYIFKLNKTTTTTKYWKCVV' A
#
# COMPACT_ATOMS: atom_id res chain seq x y z
N MET A 1 26.90 6.56 -35.65
CA MET A 1 26.28 7.57 -34.77
C MET A 1 25.17 6.88 -33.99
N ALA A 2 25.11 7.09 -32.68
CA ALA A 2 24.25 6.39 -31.73
C ALA A 2 22.85 7.03 -31.58
N ALA A 3 22.02 6.35 -30.76
CA ALA A 3 20.70 6.67 -30.20
C ALA A 3 19.49 6.07 -30.97
N ALA A 4 18.46 5.52 -30.33
CA ALA A 4 17.94 5.86 -29.00
C ALA A 4 17.22 4.68 -28.31
N VAL A 5 17.57 4.51 -27.02
CA VAL A 5 16.76 4.30 -25.81
C VAL A 5 15.46 3.48 -25.95
N ALA A 6 15.45 2.28 -25.39
CA ALA A 6 15.03 1.95 -24.03
C ALA A 6 13.52 1.70 -23.95
N SER A 7 13.21 0.40 -23.86
CA SER A 7 11.94 -0.21 -23.51
C SER A 7 11.12 0.66 -22.56
N SER A 8 9.90 1.00 -22.93
CA SER A 8 8.92 1.55 -21.99
C SER A 8 7.77 0.55 -21.91
N GLU A 9 7.65 0.00 -20.73
CA GLU A 9 6.90 -1.20 -20.39
C GLU A 9 5.40 -1.00 -20.59
N ASP A 10 4.85 -1.67 -21.60
CA ASP A 10 3.43 -1.99 -21.69
C ASP A 10 3.27 -3.44 -21.24
N GLU A 11 3.22 -3.67 -19.92
CA GLU A 11 2.72 -4.93 -19.39
C GLU A 11 1.66 -4.61 -18.34
N THR A 12 0.42 -4.83 -18.74
CA THR A 12 -0.78 -4.73 -17.91
C THR A 12 -0.77 -5.87 -16.90
N GLN A 13 0.16 -5.85 -15.95
CA GLN A 13 0.13 -6.76 -14.81
C GLN A 13 -0.94 -6.28 -13.83
N PRO A 14 -1.79 -7.18 -13.29
CA PRO A 14 -2.66 -6.83 -12.17
C PRO A 14 -1.74 -6.55 -10.98
N LYS A 15 -1.36 -5.27 -10.82
CA LYS A 15 -0.54 -4.79 -9.71
C LYS A 15 -1.22 -5.23 -8.43
N SER A 16 -0.63 -6.22 -7.77
CA SER A 16 -1.08 -6.66 -6.47
C SER A 16 -1.10 -5.45 -5.54
N PRO A 17 -2.13 -5.33 -4.68
CA PRO A 17 -2.24 -4.15 -3.85
C PRO A 17 -0.98 -4.03 -3.00
N THR A 18 -0.26 -2.92 -3.14
CA THR A 18 0.96 -2.68 -2.37
C THR A 18 0.54 -2.35 -0.94
N ILE A 19 0.79 -3.27 -0.02
CA ILE A 19 0.41 -3.18 1.39
C ILE A 19 1.65 -2.83 2.20
N SER A 20 1.62 -1.71 2.91
CA SER A 20 2.69 -1.25 3.80
C SER A 20 2.14 -0.94 5.19
N PHE A 21 2.88 -1.29 6.24
CA PHE A 21 2.49 -0.96 7.61
C PHE A 21 3.40 0.14 8.14
N ILE A 22 2.82 1.22 8.63
CA ILE A 22 3.57 2.33 9.25
C ILE A 22 3.08 2.57 10.67
N ASN A 23 3.97 3.13 11.50
CA ASN A 23 3.62 3.54 12.84
C ASN A 23 3.29 5.03 12.82
N SER A 24 2.09 5.39 13.26
CA SER A 24 1.73 6.79 13.47
C SER A 24 2.60 7.39 14.58
N GLN A 25 2.82 8.71 14.57
CA GLN A 25 3.52 9.42 15.65
C GLN A 25 2.87 9.20 17.04
N LYS A 26 1.57 8.86 17.08
CA LYS A 26 0.85 8.50 18.31
C LYS A 26 0.98 7.01 18.70
N GLY A 27 1.88 6.25 18.06
CA GLY A 27 2.12 4.82 18.34
C GLY A 27 1.07 3.86 17.78
N LYS A 28 0.08 4.34 17.01
CA LYS A 28 -0.94 3.48 16.39
C LYS A 28 -0.46 2.92 15.05
N GLN A 29 -0.66 1.63 14.83
CA GLN A 29 -0.36 0.98 13.55
C GLN A 29 -1.35 1.43 12.48
N LEU A 30 -0.82 1.90 11.36
CA LEU A 30 -1.54 2.27 10.15
C LEU A 30 -1.19 1.28 9.05
N LEU A 31 -2.16 0.99 8.20
CA LEU A 31 -1.99 0.20 7.00
C LEU A 31 -2.13 1.14 5.80
N ILE A 32 -1.19 1.10 4.87
CA ILE A 32 -1.26 1.78 3.59
C ILE A 32 -1.52 0.71 2.54
N ALA A 33 -2.56 0.88 1.74
CA ALA A 33 -2.84 0.01 0.60
C ALA A 33 -3.25 0.85 -0.61
N ASN A 34 -2.54 0.72 -1.74
CA ASN A 34 -2.83 1.47 -2.98
C ASN A 34 -2.98 2.98 -2.75
N GLU A 35 -2.06 3.58 -1.99
CA GLU A 35 -2.06 5.02 -1.64
C GLU A 35 -3.18 5.46 -0.67
N TYR A 36 -4.06 4.55 -0.24
CA TYR A 36 -5.04 4.81 0.82
C TYR A 36 -4.50 4.47 2.19
N ILE A 37 -4.97 5.20 3.21
CA ILE A 37 -4.54 5.01 4.60
C ILE A 37 -5.69 4.43 5.41
N PHE A 38 -5.39 3.33 6.10
CA PHE A 38 -6.30 2.63 6.98
C PHE A 38 -5.80 2.67 8.42
N LYS A 39 -6.70 3.01 9.35
CA LYS A 39 -6.45 2.91 10.80
C LYS A 39 -6.93 1.57 11.32
N LEU A 40 -6.15 0.97 12.20
CA LEU A 40 -6.57 -0.19 12.97
C LEU A 40 -7.80 0.20 13.82
N ASN A 41 -8.95 -0.39 13.52
CA ASN A 41 -10.21 -0.10 14.21
C ASN A 41 -10.44 -1.10 15.34
N LYS A 42 -10.36 -2.40 15.00
CA LYS A 42 -10.59 -3.48 15.95
C LYS A 42 -9.64 -4.62 15.67
N THR A 43 -9.06 -5.18 16.71
CA THR A 43 -8.24 -6.39 16.62
C THR A 43 -8.95 -7.48 17.37
N THR A 44 -9.35 -8.52 16.67
CA THR A 44 -9.76 -9.79 17.26
C THR A 44 -8.53 -10.69 17.37
N THR A 45 -8.63 -11.82 18.09
CA THR A 45 -7.55 -12.81 18.27
C THR A 45 -6.91 -13.26 16.95
N THR A 46 -7.68 -13.32 15.86
CA THR A 46 -7.20 -13.85 14.56
C THR A 46 -7.23 -12.81 13.44
N THR A 47 -7.97 -11.71 13.59
CA THR A 47 -8.26 -10.80 12.47
C THR A 47 -8.17 -9.34 12.92
N LYS A 48 -7.49 -8.53 12.12
CA LYS A 48 -7.41 -7.07 12.29
C LYS A 48 -8.36 -6.40 11.31
N TYR A 49 -9.30 -5.64 11.83
CA TYR A 49 -10.21 -4.80 11.07
C TYR A 49 -9.60 -3.42 10.91
N TRP A 50 -9.49 -3.00 9.66
CA TRP A 50 -8.93 -1.71 9.28
C TRP A 50 -10.04 -0.84 8.71
N LYS A 51 -10.05 0.44 9.08
CA LYS A 51 -11.00 1.41 8.57
C LYS A 51 -10.25 2.40 7.69
N CYS A 52 -10.70 2.57 6.45
CA CYS A 52 -10.18 3.61 5.55
C CYS A 52 -10.44 4.99 6.16
N VAL A 53 -9.44 5.85 6.10
CA VAL A 53 -9.47 7.21 6.68
C VAL A 53 -9.24 8.27 5.62
N VAL A 54 -8.39 7.96 4.64
CA VAL A 54 -7.97 8.83 3.54
C VAL A 54 -7.89 7.97 2.30
#